data_AF-A0A5N5SXW3-F1
#
_entry.id   AF-A0A5N5SXW3-F1
#
_cell.length_a   1.000
_cell.length_b   1.000
_cell.length_c   1.000
_cell.angle_alpha   90.00
_cell.angle_beta   90.00
_cell.angle_gamma   90.00
#
_symmetry.space_group_name_H-M   'P 1'
#
loop_
_entity.id
_entity.type
_entity.pdbx_description
1 polymer ?
#
loop_
_entity_poly.entity_id
_entity_poly.type
_entity_poly.pdbx_seq_one_letter_code
_entity_poly.pdbx_strand_id
1 'polypeptide(L)'
;MELLSLICPDNNCEQWLLLIIGEIIDLIVTEVKKGEDYETLWRHSNTFSDFLCSWGEDRSSTGLFAAIGLGKRSPLSVRVRLLCKCISTFMRSQLISPGFFCSINEHKREMISDSDSDASCESSLKLLHRLLSLRTNVTYTSYLTGLNYAIQFIQESQNTILDLKTLYDQLLIHVFPKGSALLQLRADSGASVSRKPTNDNSCHRSPSSSLVETSPVPSAPPVDYE
;
A
#
# COMPACT_ATOMS: atom_id res chain seq x y z
N MET A 1 8.71 7.74 -8.63
CA MET A 1 7.32 8.20 -8.39
C MET A 1 6.71 9.00 -9.56
N GLU A 2 7.46 9.34 -10.61
CA GLU A 2 6.94 10.09 -11.78
C GLU A 2 5.77 9.41 -12.50
N LEU A 3 5.65 8.08 -12.44
CA LEU A 3 4.55 7.37 -13.08
C LEU A 3 3.17 7.74 -12.50
N LEU A 4 3.09 8.12 -11.21
CA LEU A 4 1.81 8.51 -10.60
C LEU A 4 1.31 9.87 -11.07
N SER A 5 2.20 10.77 -11.53
CA SER A 5 1.77 12.06 -12.08
C SER A 5 1.07 11.91 -13.44
N LEU A 6 1.30 10.79 -14.13
CA LEU A 6 0.62 10.45 -15.39
C LEU A 6 -0.78 9.86 -15.16
N ILE A 7 -1.10 9.44 -13.92
CA ILE A 7 -2.41 8.89 -13.59
C ILE A 7 -3.38 10.04 -13.35
N CYS A 8 -4.32 10.22 -14.28
CA CYS A 8 -5.49 11.06 -14.11
C CYS A 8 -6.69 10.15 -13.82
N PRO A 9 -6.94 9.77 -12.56
CA PRO A 9 -7.96 8.78 -12.28
C PRO A 9 -9.36 9.39 -12.44
N ASP A 10 -10.27 8.59 -12.98
CA ASP A 10 -11.68 8.90 -13.10
C ASP A 10 -12.53 7.74 -12.57
N ASN A 11 -13.85 7.90 -12.56
CA ASN A 11 -14.78 6.87 -12.09
C ASN A 11 -14.69 5.53 -12.86
N ASN A 12 -14.16 5.51 -14.08
CA ASN A 12 -14.07 4.27 -14.88
C ASN A 12 -12.85 3.43 -14.48
N CYS A 13 -11.80 4.07 -13.97
CA CYS A 13 -10.53 3.45 -13.62
C CYS A 13 -10.34 3.23 -12.11
N GLU A 14 -11.38 3.42 -11.29
CA GLU A 14 -11.27 3.33 -9.83
C GLU A 14 -10.77 1.98 -9.33
N GLN A 15 -11.19 0.87 -9.94
CA GLN A 15 -10.73 -0.46 -9.53
C GLN A 15 -9.22 -0.60 -9.75
N TRP A 16 -8.71 -0.16 -10.89
CA TRP A 16 -7.28 -0.15 -11.18
C TRP A 16 -6.52 0.77 -10.24
N LEU A 17 -7.07 1.96 -9.94
CA LEU A 17 -6.49 2.86 -8.97
C LEU A 17 -6.37 2.19 -7.59
N LEU A 18 -7.42 1.51 -7.12
CA LEU A 18 -7.39 0.80 -5.85
C LEU A 18 -6.30 -0.28 -5.85
N LEU A 19 -6.18 -1.07 -6.91
CA LEU A 19 -5.12 -2.09 -7.03
C LEU A 19 -3.72 -1.46 -6.98
N ILE A 20 -3.49 -0.36 -7.71
CA ILE A 20 -2.20 0.36 -7.70
C ILE A 20 -1.89 0.90 -6.31
N ILE A 21 -2.87 1.49 -5.63
CA ILE A 21 -2.72 1.97 -4.24
C ILE A 21 -2.30 0.81 -3.33
N GLY A 22 -2.96 -0.35 -3.47
CA GLY A 22 -2.58 -1.54 -2.73
C GLY A 22 -1.13 -1.94 -3.01
N GLU A 23 -0.74 -2.08 -4.27
CA GLU A 23 0.63 -2.50 -4.63
C GLU A 23 1.70 -1.56 -4.05
N ILE A 24 1.46 -0.25 -4.10
CA ILE A 24 2.37 0.74 -3.51
C ILE A 24 2.45 0.59 -1.99
N ILE A 25 1.32 0.30 -1.33
CA ILE A 25 1.30 0.03 0.12
C ILE A 25 2.11 -1.21 0.48
N ASP A 26 1.97 -2.31 -0.27
CA ASP A 26 2.76 -3.52 -0.03
C ASP A 26 4.25 -3.26 -0.24
N LEU A 27 4.59 -2.48 -1.28
CA LEU A 27 5.97 -2.08 -1.52
C LEU A 27 6.52 -1.24 -0.36
N ILE A 28 5.80 -0.22 0.10
CA ILE A 28 6.21 0.62 1.24
C ILE A 28 6.44 -0.25 2.47
N VAL A 29 5.47 -1.09 2.85
CA VAL A 29 5.58 -1.96 4.03
C VAL A 29 6.76 -2.94 3.89
N THR A 30 7.01 -3.46 2.69
CA THR A 30 8.12 -4.38 2.44
C THR A 30 9.48 -3.67 2.54
N GLU A 31 9.62 -2.47 1.98
CA GLU A 31 10.86 -1.68 2.07
C GLU A 31 11.15 -1.24 3.52
N VAL A 32 10.12 -0.84 4.29
CA VAL A 32 10.31 -0.53 5.72
C VAL A 32 10.83 -1.76 6.48
N LYS A 33 10.35 -2.97 6.16
CA LYS A 33 10.81 -4.21 6.81
C LYS A 33 12.25 -4.58 6.45
N LYS A 34 12.71 -4.26 5.24
CA LYS A 34 14.11 -4.48 4.84
C LYS A 34 15.06 -3.59 5.62
N GLY A 35 14.60 -2.37 5.96
CA GLY A 35 15.33 -1.44 6.80
C GLY A 35 16.51 -0.76 6.11
N GLU A 36 16.44 -0.61 4.78
CA GLU A 36 17.44 0.02 3.94
C GLU A 36 16.89 1.34 3.35
N ASP A 37 17.75 2.34 3.19
CA ASP A 37 17.46 3.64 2.53
C ASP A 37 16.14 4.32 2.98
N TYR A 38 16.01 4.55 4.29
CA TYR A 38 14.83 5.19 4.88
C TYR A 38 14.56 6.60 4.33
N GLU A 39 15.58 7.35 3.91
CA GLU A 39 15.40 8.70 3.40
C GLU A 39 14.69 8.70 2.04
N THR A 40 15.13 7.87 1.10
CA THR A 40 14.47 7.71 -0.20
C THR A 40 13.07 7.14 -0.02
N LEU A 41 12.91 6.14 0.86
CA LEU A 41 11.61 5.55 1.16
C LEU A 41 10.64 6.57 1.76
N TRP A 42 11.10 7.41 2.69
CA TRP A 42 10.31 8.49 3.26
C TRP A 42 9.88 9.48 2.17
N ARG A 43 10.78 9.89 1.29
CA ARG A 43 10.48 10.84 0.20
C ARG A 43 9.42 10.29 -0.76
N HIS A 44 9.54 9.02 -1.14
CA HIS A 44 8.55 8.34 -1.95
C HIS A 44 7.21 8.20 -1.24
N SER A 45 7.22 7.83 0.05
CA SER A 45 6.00 7.70 0.87
C SER A 45 5.28 9.04 1.04
N ASN A 46 6.02 10.13 1.21
CA ASN A 46 5.46 11.47 1.33
C ASN A 46 4.84 11.92 0.01
N THR A 47 5.55 11.71 -1.10
CA THR A 47 5.02 11.97 -2.46
C THR A 47 3.74 11.16 -2.73
N PHE A 48 3.69 9.90 -2.31
CA PHE A 48 2.50 9.07 -2.45
C PHE A 48 1.33 9.63 -1.64
N SER A 49 1.59 10.08 -0.41
CA SER A 49 0.58 10.73 0.43
C SER A 49 0.07 12.04 -0.17
N ASP A 50 0.91 12.81 -0.87
CA ASP A 50 0.47 13.99 -1.64
C ASP A 50 -0.52 13.61 -2.75
N PHE A 51 -0.23 12.55 -3.52
CA PHE A 51 -1.16 12.04 -4.53
C PHE A 51 -2.49 11.59 -3.93
N LEU A 52 -2.44 10.83 -2.82
CA LEU A 52 -3.65 10.40 -2.11
C LEU A 52 -4.45 11.58 -1.57
N CYS A 53 -3.80 12.62 -1.02
CA CYS A 53 -4.48 13.85 -0.61
C CYS A 53 -5.22 14.51 -1.78
N SER A 54 -4.56 14.64 -2.93
CA SER A 54 -5.13 15.22 -4.15
C SER A 54 -6.33 14.41 -4.67
N TRP A 55 -6.18 13.09 -4.80
CA TRP A 55 -7.27 12.21 -5.22
C TRP A 55 -8.41 12.16 -4.20
N GLY A 56 -8.11 12.41 -2.92
CA GLY A 56 -9.09 12.50 -1.85
C GLY A 56 -9.95 13.77 -1.90
N GLU A 57 -9.61 14.81 -2.65
CA GLU A 57 -10.34 16.08 -2.63
C GLU A 57 -11.77 15.96 -3.20
N ASP A 58 -12.72 16.74 -2.67
CA ASP A 58 -14.10 16.75 -3.18
C ASP A 58 -14.24 17.70 -4.37
N ARG A 59 -13.46 18.78 -4.32
CA ARG A 59 -13.22 19.73 -5.41
C ARG A 59 -11.74 20.05 -5.41
N SER A 60 -11.18 20.21 -6.61
CA SER A 60 -9.81 20.68 -6.79
C SER A 60 -9.59 21.96 -6.00
N SER A 61 -8.61 21.92 -5.09
CA SER A 61 -8.13 23.08 -4.35
C SER A 61 -7.13 23.93 -5.16
N THR A 62 -6.75 23.49 -6.36
CA THR A 62 -5.76 24.15 -7.22
C THR A 62 -6.40 24.98 -8.35
N GLY A 63 -5.79 26.13 -8.67
CA GLY A 63 -6.16 27.02 -9.78
C GLY A 63 -6.96 28.28 -9.37
N LEU A 64 -7.04 29.25 -10.29
CA LEU A 64 -7.66 30.57 -10.05
C LEU A 64 -9.14 30.46 -9.59
N PHE A 65 -9.88 29.50 -10.14
CA PHE A 65 -11.28 29.27 -9.77
C PHE A 65 -11.44 28.51 -8.44
N ALA A 66 -10.42 27.77 -7.99
CA ALA A 66 -10.44 27.11 -6.69
C ALA A 66 -10.34 28.13 -5.55
N ALA A 67 -9.55 29.20 -5.74
CA ALA A 67 -9.39 30.29 -4.77
C ALA A 67 -10.71 31.03 -4.44
N ILE A 68 -11.71 30.94 -5.33
CA ILE A 68 -13.05 31.52 -5.14
C ILE A 68 -14.14 30.45 -4.88
N GLY A 69 -13.76 29.21 -4.58
CA GLY A 69 -14.70 28.13 -4.24
C GLY A 69 -15.37 27.42 -5.42
N LEU A 70 -14.99 27.74 -6.65
CA LEU A 70 -15.50 27.15 -7.90
C LEU A 70 -14.59 26.05 -8.46
N GLY A 71 -13.79 25.40 -7.60
CA GLY A 71 -12.93 24.28 -7.99
C GLY A 71 -13.70 23.16 -8.69
N LYS A 72 -13.05 22.53 -9.68
CA LYS A 72 -13.62 21.39 -10.43
C LYS A 72 -13.96 20.26 -9.47
N ARG A 73 -15.17 19.69 -9.57
CA ARG A 73 -15.56 18.51 -8.79
C ARG A 73 -14.63 17.34 -9.09
N SER A 74 -14.34 16.55 -8.06
CA SER A 74 -13.54 15.34 -8.24
C SER A 74 -14.24 14.37 -9.19
N PRO A 75 -13.48 13.77 -10.12
CA PRO A 75 -14.00 12.73 -11.01
C PRO A 75 -14.11 11.37 -10.32
N LEU A 76 -13.72 11.27 -9.04
CA LEU A 76 -13.76 10.04 -8.24
C LEU A 76 -15.00 9.97 -7.34
N SER A 77 -15.45 8.75 -7.13
CA SER A 77 -16.53 8.40 -6.22
C SER A 77 -16.19 8.79 -4.79
N VAL A 78 -17.25 8.99 -4.00
CA VAL A 78 -17.12 9.30 -2.57
C VAL A 78 -16.31 8.24 -1.83
N ARG A 79 -16.44 6.97 -2.23
CA ARG A 79 -15.77 5.81 -1.61
C ARG A 79 -14.25 5.87 -1.77
N VAL A 80 -13.79 6.05 -3.01
CA VAL A 80 -12.36 6.16 -3.31
C VAL A 80 -11.79 7.40 -2.63
N ARG A 81 -12.49 8.53 -2.71
CA ARG A 81 -12.07 9.76 -2.00
C ARG A 81 -11.92 9.54 -0.50
N LEU A 82 -12.88 8.86 0.14
CA LEU A 82 -12.81 8.55 1.57
C LEU A 82 -11.58 7.70 1.88
N LEU A 83 -11.37 6.62 1.13
CA LEU A 83 -10.22 5.73 1.30
C LEU A 83 -8.90 6.50 1.18
N CYS A 84 -8.75 7.33 0.14
CA CYS A 84 -7.57 8.17 -0.04
C CYS A 84 -7.34 9.13 1.13
N LYS A 85 -8.39 9.82 1.63
CA LYS A 85 -8.29 10.70 2.81
C LYS A 85 -7.85 9.95 4.06
N CYS A 86 -8.40 8.77 4.30
CA CYS A 86 -8.06 7.95 5.47
C CYS A 86 -6.60 7.50 5.42
N ILE A 87 -6.15 6.98 4.28
CA ILE A 87 -4.79 6.48 4.10
C ILE A 87 -3.77 7.63 4.16
N SER A 88 -4.01 8.73 3.46
CA SER A 88 -3.06 9.86 3.45
C SER A 88 -2.91 10.48 4.85
N THR A 89 -4.00 10.55 5.61
CA THR A 89 -3.97 11.02 7.00
C THR A 89 -3.16 10.09 7.88
N PHE A 90 -3.38 8.77 7.78
CA PHE A 90 -2.55 7.81 8.51
C PHE A 90 -1.08 7.95 8.13
N MET A 91 -0.75 7.90 6.84
CA MET A 91 0.63 8.02 6.38
C MET A 91 1.31 9.30 6.87
N ARG A 92 0.66 10.47 6.77
CA ARG A 92 1.25 11.74 7.24
C ARG A 92 1.47 11.76 8.73
N SER A 93 0.59 11.10 9.48
CA SER A 93 0.77 10.96 10.93
C SER A 93 1.98 10.11 11.32
N GLN A 94 2.50 9.30 10.38
CA GLN A 94 3.68 8.45 10.57
C GLN A 94 4.96 9.06 9.96
N LEU A 95 4.84 9.99 9.01
CA LEU A 95 5.93 10.60 8.23
C LEU A 95 6.41 11.93 8.86
N ILE A 96 6.86 11.87 10.11
CA ILE A 96 7.10 13.06 10.93
C ILE A 96 8.30 13.88 10.41
N SER A 97 9.39 13.21 10.06
CA SER A 97 10.68 13.81 9.66
C SER A 97 11.33 12.98 8.55
N PRO A 98 12.11 13.59 7.63
CA PRO A 98 12.87 12.85 6.61
C PRO A 98 13.66 11.67 7.18
N GLY A 99 13.38 10.47 6.67
CA GLY A 99 14.05 9.24 7.09
C GLY A 99 13.52 8.62 8.41
N PHE A 100 12.54 9.25 9.07
CA PHE A 100 11.95 8.74 10.31
C PHE A 100 10.48 8.38 10.11
N PHE A 101 10.15 7.15 10.48
CA PHE A 101 8.78 6.63 10.57
C PHE A 101 8.48 6.38 12.04
N CYS A 102 7.60 7.19 12.64
CA CYS A 102 7.23 7.04 14.05
C CYS A 102 5.71 7.17 14.21
N SER A 103 5.13 6.45 15.17
CA SER A 103 3.72 6.62 15.54
C SER A 103 3.50 7.98 16.23
N ILE A 104 2.30 8.57 16.08
CA ILE A 104 1.87 9.83 16.71
C ILE A 104 2.21 9.87 18.21
N ASN A 105 2.16 8.72 18.90
CA ASN A 105 2.38 8.63 20.34
C ASN A 105 3.86 8.43 20.75
N GLU A 106 4.75 8.00 19.85
CA GLU A 106 6.20 8.00 20.09
C GLU A 106 6.74 9.43 20.10
N HIS A 107 6.16 10.29 19.26
CA HIS A 107 6.45 11.72 19.22
C HIS A 107 6.18 12.43 20.56
N LYS A 108 5.11 12.03 21.27
CA LYS A 108 4.76 12.59 22.58
C LYS A 108 5.77 12.23 23.68
N ARG A 109 6.60 11.20 23.49
CA ARG A 109 7.67 10.82 24.43
C ARG A 109 9.00 11.52 24.15
N GLU A 110 9.28 11.92 22.91
CA GLU A 110 10.54 12.60 22.53
C GLU A 110 10.45 14.14 22.55
N MET A 111 9.23 14.71 22.51
CA MET A 111 8.97 16.16 22.62
C MET A 111 9.30 16.82 23.98
N ILE A 112 10.09 16.16 24.84
CA ILE A 112 10.74 16.81 25.99
C ILE A 112 12.10 17.41 25.56
N SER A 113 12.61 17.14 24.34
CA SER A 113 14.00 17.50 23.98
C SER A 113 14.21 18.68 23.04
N ASP A 114 13.50 18.88 21.92
CA ASP A 114 13.96 19.88 20.92
C ASP A 114 12.88 20.56 20.07
N SER A 115 13.16 21.83 19.75
CA SER A 115 12.20 22.91 19.47
C SER A 115 11.77 23.07 17.99
N ASP A 116 12.07 22.11 17.12
CA ASP A 116 11.82 22.23 15.66
C ASP A 116 10.70 21.31 15.11
N SER A 117 10.00 20.57 15.98
CA SER A 117 9.03 19.53 15.61
C SER A 117 7.55 19.98 15.54
N ASP A 118 7.25 21.24 15.86
CA ASP A 118 5.87 21.72 16.01
C ASP A 118 5.05 21.71 14.70
N ALA A 119 5.66 22.03 13.55
CA ALA A 119 4.91 22.21 12.29
C ALA A 119 4.36 20.89 11.69
N SER A 120 5.10 19.78 11.83
CA SER A 120 4.71 18.47 11.30
C SER A 120 3.58 17.83 12.12
N CYS A 121 3.68 17.96 13.45
CA CYS A 121 2.65 17.56 14.40
C CYS A 121 1.34 18.35 14.19
N GLU A 122 1.45 19.68 14.03
CA GLU A 122 0.30 20.55 13.76
C GLU A 122 -0.41 20.16 12.44
N SER A 123 0.34 19.79 11.41
CA SER A 123 -0.20 19.33 10.12
C SER A 123 -0.97 18.01 10.25
N SER A 124 -0.44 17.05 11.00
CA SER A 124 -1.09 15.74 11.22
C SER A 124 -2.38 15.87 12.03
N LEU A 125 -2.38 16.73 13.08
CA LEU A 125 -3.58 17.02 13.86
C LEU A 125 -4.66 17.71 13.03
N LYS A 126 -4.29 18.67 12.15
CA LYS A 126 -5.24 19.31 11.22
C LYS A 126 -5.92 18.30 10.29
N LEU A 127 -5.18 17.30 9.80
CA LEU A 127 -5.74 16.25 8.95
C LEU A 127 -6.69 15.32 9.71
N LEU A 128 -6.33 14.93 10.94
CA LEU A 128 -7.22 14.15 11.79
C LEU A 128 -8.52 14.91 12.11
N HIS A 129 -8.44 16.20 12.43
CA HIS A 129 -9.63 17.05 12.60
C HIS A 129 -10.49 17.11 11.33
N ARG A 130 -9.86 17.16 10.15
CA ARG A 130 -10.58 17.10 8.88
C ARG A 130 -11.32 15.78 8.71
N LEU A 131 -10.70 14.63 9.04
CA LEU A 131 -11.39 13.33 9.03
C LEU A 131 -12.55 13.27 10.03
N LEU A 132 -12.36 13.79 11.25
CA LEU A 132 -13.42 13.86 12.26
C LEU A 132 -14.63 14.66 11.76
N SER A 133 -14.40 15.77 11.05
CA SER A 133 -15.47 16.59 10.46
C SER A 133 -16.30 15.85 9.40
N LEU A 134 -15.77 14.79 8.79
CA LEU A 134 -16.50 14.01 7.79
C LEU A 134 -17.65 13.21 8.42
N ARG A 135 -17.62 12.95 9.73
CA ARG A 135 -18.68 12.22 10.44
C ARG A 135 -20.03 12.95 10.38
N THR A 136 -20.00 14.28 10.31
CA THR A 136 -21.21 15.12 10.19
C THR A 136 -21.52 15.50 8.75
N ASN A 137 -20.70 15.09 7.77
CA ASN A 137 -20.90 15.42 6.37
C ASN A 137 -21.88 14.42 5.71
N VAL A 138 -23.00 14.94 5.21
CA VAL A 138 -24.06 14.15 4.56
C VAL A 138 -23.54 13.25 3.43
N THR A 139 -22.50 13.68 2.72
CA THR A 139 -21.88 12.93 1.62
C THR A 139 -21.30 11.60 2.08
N TYR A 140 -20.80 11.52 3.31
CA TYR A 140 -20.07 10.37 3.86
C TYR A 140 -20.90 9.51 4.80
N THR A 141 -22.17 9.84 5.02
CA THR A 141 -23.06 9.13 5.96
C THR A 141 -23.20 7.64 5.70
N SER A 142 -23.19 7.22 4.43
CA SER A 142 -23.24 5.80 4.06
C SER A 142 -21.95 5.01 4.35
N TYR A 143 -20.87 5.68 4.74
CA TYR A 143 -19.54 5.09 4.93
C TYR A 143 -18.98 5.28 6.33
N LEU A 144 -19.84 5.63 7.30
CA LEU A 144 -19.43 5.93 8.68
C LEU A 144 -18.72 4.76 9.35
N THR A 145 -19.08 3.51 9.04
CA THR A 145 -18.39 2.32 9.59
C THR A 145 -16.90 2.33 9.24
N GLY A 146 -16.56 2.48 7.95
CA GLY A 146 -15.17 2.54 7.50
C GLY A 146 -14.45 3.80 7.98
N LEU A 147 -15.12 4.95 8.00
CA LEU A 147 -14.56 6.20 8.52
C LEU A 147 -14.22 6.09 10.01
N ASN A 148 -15.14 5.58 10.83
CA ASN A 148 -14.92 5.43 12.27
C ASN A 148 -13.81 4.42 12.57
N TYR A 149 -13.76 3.31 11.82
CA TYR A 149 -12.64 2.37 11.89
C TYR A 149 -11.31 3.06 11.64
N ALA A 150 -11.19 3.82 10.55
CA ALA A 150 -9.95 4.53 10.22
C ALA A 150 -9.56 5.57 11.27
N ILE A 151 -10.52 6.34 11.79
CA ILE A 151 -10.27 7.32 12.86
C ILE A 151 -9.70 6.61 14.11
N GLN A 152 -10.36 5.53 14.55
CA GLN A 152 -9.89 4.75 15.69
C GLN A 152 -8.50 4.17 15.44
N PHE A 153 -8.28 3.64 14.24
CA PHE A 153 -6.99 3.07 13.84
C PHE A 153 -5.86 4.11 13.86
N ILE A 154 -6.11 5.33 13.34
CA ILE A 154 -5.12 6.42 13.31
C ILE A 154 -4.81 6.93 14.73
N GLN A 155 -5.79 6.93 15.63
CA GLN A 155 -5.61 7.40 17.00
C GLN A 155 -4.89 6.40 17.91
N GLU A 156 -4.82 5.13 17.51
CA GLU A 156 -4.20 4.07 18.30
C GLU A 156 -2.66 4.13 18.20
N SER A 157 -2.00 4.23 19.35
CA SER A 157 -0.53 4.36 19.48
C SER A 157 0.24 3.25 18.80
N GLN A 158 -0.33 2.05 18.84
CA GLN A 158 0.37 0.81 18.51
C GLN A 158 0.42 0.59 17.00
N ASN A 159 -0.40 1.31 16.23
CA ASN A 159 -0.41 1.20 14.79
C ASN A 159 0.74 2.02 14.20
N THR A 160 1.58 1.33 13.46
CA THR A 160 2.77 1.88 12.79
C THR A 160 2.57 1.88 11.29
N ILE A 161 3.52 2.45 10.54
CA ILE A 161 3.51 2.37 9.07
C ILE A 161 3.46 0.92 8.55
N LEU A 162 3.91 -0.07 9.33
CA LEU A 162 3.81 -1.49 8.96
C LEU A 162 2.37 -2.01 8.91
N ASP A 163 1.47 -1.36 9.66
CA ASP A 163 0.05 -1.70 9.74
C ASP A 163 -0.79 -0.97 8.66
N LEU A 164 -0.14 -0.20 7.78
CA LEU A 164 -0.77 0.52 6.67
C LEU A 164 -1.58 -0.42 5.77
N LYS A 165 -1.07 -1.63 5.52
CA LYS A 165 -1.79 -2.66 4.75
C LYS A 165 -3.08 -3.09 5.44
N THR A 166 -3.04 -3.29 6.76
CA THR A 166 -4.20 -3.65 7.56
C THR A 166 -5.28 -2.57 7.48
N LEU A 167 -4.89 -1.30 7.59
CA LEU A 167 -5.81 -0.17 7.40
C LEU A 167 -6.46 -0.20 6.02
N TYR A 168 -5.66 -0.36 4.96
CA TYR A 168 -6.15 -0.41 3.59
C TYR A 168 -7.14 -1.56 3.35
N ASP A 169 -6.79 -2.78 3.77
CA ASP A 169 -7.63 -3.96 3.56
C ASP A 169 -8.97 -3.82 4.30
N GLN A 170 -8.97 -3.30 5.53
CA GLN A 170 -10.20 -3.07 6.30
C GLN A 170 -11.05 -1.94 5.71
N LEU A 171 -10.43 -0.88 5.20
CA LEU A 171 -11.14 0.17 4.47
C LEU A 171 -11.82 -0.38 3.21
N LEU A 172 -11.16 -1.26 2.44
CA LEU A 172 -11.78 -1.90 1.29
C LEU A 172 -13.04 -2.68 1.68
N ILE A 173 -12.97 -3.48 2.74
CA ILE A 173 -14.10 -4.27 3.24
C ILE A 173 -15.26 -3.38 3.69
N HIS A 174 -14.98 -2.32 4.46
CA HIS A 174 -16.02 -1.49 5.06
C HIS A 174 -16.61 -0.44 4.12
N VAL A 175 -15.86 0.02 3.11
CA VAL A 175 -16.29 1.11 2.22
C VAL A 175 -16.85 0.58 0.89
N PHE A 176 -16.42 -0.61 0.45
CA PHE A 176 -16.79 -1.16 -0.86
C PHE A 176 -17.62 -2.45 -0.72
N PRO A 177 -18.83 -2.53 -1.33
CA PRO A 177 -19.65 -3.74 -1.29
C PRO A 177 -18.97 -5.01 -1.83
N LYS A 178 -17.96 -4.86 -2.69
CA LYS A 178 -17.14 -5.94 -3.25
C LYS A 178 -15.68 -5.88 -2.79
N GLY A 179 -15.40 -5.25 -1.64
CA GLY A 179 -14.05 -5.08 -1.11
C GLY A 179 -13.28 -6.41 -1.03
N SER A 180 -13.93 -7.48 -0.57
CA SER A 180 -13.33 -8.81 -0.49
C SER A 180 -12.92 -9.38 -1.86
N ALA A 181 -13.67 -9.07 -2.93
CA ALA A 181 -13.33 -9.52 -4.27
C ALA A 181 -12.12 -8.76 -4.84
N LEU A 182 -11.96 -7.47 -4.50
CA LEU A 182 -10.77 -6.70 -4.87
C LEU A 182 -9.52 -7.23 -4.16
N LEU A 183 -9.66 -7.63 -2.89
CA LEU A 183 -8.58 -8.28 -2.14
C LEU A 183 -8.19 -9.63 -2.76
N GLN A 184 -9.18 -10.44 -3.18
CA GLN A 184 -8.93 -11.69 -3.90
C GLN A 184 -8.19 -11.46 -5.22
N LEU A 185 -8.65 -10.50 -6.04
CA LEU A 185 -8.00 -10.14 -7.30
C LEU A 185 -6.53 -9.74 -7.11
N ARG A 186 -6.23 -9.04 -6.01
CA ARG A 186 -4.86 -8.67 -5.63
C ARG A 186 -4.03 -9.89 -5.20
N ALA A 187 -4.60 -10.78 -4.39
CA ALA A 187 -3.93 -12.02 -3.98
C ALA A 187 -3.59 -12.91 -5.20
N ASP A 188 -4.51 -13.01 -6.16
CA ASP A 188 -4.33 -13.81 -7.38
C ASP A 188 -3.28 -13.19 -8.32
N SER A 189 -3.23 -11.86 -8.41
CA SER A 189 -2.21 -11.14 -9.19
C SER A 189 -0.80 -11.39 -8.65
N GLY A 190 -0.61 -11.36 -7.33
CA GLY A 190 0.68 -11.66 -6.69
C GLY A 190 1.11 -13.13 -6.82
N ALA A 191 0.16 -14.07 -6.81
CA ALA A 191 0.45 -15.50 -6.96
C ALA A 191 0.95 -15.88 -8.37
N SER A 192 0.59 -15.10 -9.39
CA SER A 192 0.99 -15.36 -10.78
C SER A 192 2.45 -15.00 -11.09
N VAL A 193 3.09 -14.12 -10.31
CA VAL A 193 4.51 -13.76 -10.45
C VAL A 193 5.46 -14.78 -9.79
N SER A 194 4.95 -15.62 -8.89
CA SER A 194 5.72 -16.65 -8.16
C SER A 194 5.63 -18.06 -8.78
N ARG A 195 5.33 -18.18 -10.08
CA ARG A 195 5.57 -19.43 -10.82
C ARG A 195 6.89 -19.33 -11.57
N LYS A 196 7.96 -19.73 -10.87
CA LYS A 196 9.21 -20.18 -11.50
C LYS A 196 8.82 -21.20 -12.59
N PRO A 197 9.30 -21.11 -13.84
CA PRO A 197 9.04 -22.14 -14.82
C PRO A 197 9.72 -23.42 -14.31
N THR A 198 8.93 -24.35 -13.80
CA THR A 198 9.34 -25.75 -13.68
C THR A 198 9.60 -26.23 -15.10
N ASN A 199 10.88 -26.39 -15.38
CA ASN A 199 11.41 -26.95 -16.60
C ASN A 199 11.04 -28.44 -16.64
N ASP A 200 9.80 -28.75 -17.00
CA ASP A 200 9.35 -30.13 -17.28
C ASP A 200 9.85 -30.54 -18.67
N ASN A 201 11.16 -30.78 -18.75
CA ASN A 201 11.72 -31.66 -19.78
C ASN A 201 11.41 -33.10 -19.39
N SER A 202 10.19 -33.54 -19.69
CA SER A 202 9.79 -34.94 -19.65
C SER A 202 9.48 -35.40 -21.07
N CYS A 203 10.52 -35.85 -21.76
CA CYS A 203 10.42 -36.59 -23.00
C CYS A 203 9.56 -37.85 -22.82
N HIS A 204 8.36 -37.86 -23.41
CA HIS A 204 7.65 -39.09 -23.72
C HIS A 204 8.14 -39.61 -25.09
N ARG A 205 9.05 -40.59 -25.07
CA ARG A 205 9.21 -41.58 -26.15
C ARG A 205 8.81 -42.94 -25.59
N SER A 206 7.77 -43.52 -26.19
CA SER A 206 7.36 -44.91 -25.96
C SER A 206 8.16 -45.89 -26.84
N PRO A 207 8.17 -47.19 -26.50
CA PRO A 207 9.27 -48.11 -26.76
C PRO A 207 9.02 -49.06 -27.94
N SER A 208 10.08 -49.68 -28.46
CA SER A 208 10.03 -50.95 -29.20
C SER A 208 11.41 -51.64 -29.17
N SER A 209 11.46 -52.82 -28.51
CA SER A 209 12.09 -54.11 -28.89
C SER A 209 13.36 -54.07 -29.78
N SER A 210 14.48 -54.79 -29.57
CA SER A 210 14.72 -56.14 -29.02
C SER A 210 16.22 -56.49 -29.06
N LEU A 211 16.66 -57.43 -28.19
CA LEU A 211 17.76 -58.43 -28.34
C LEU A 211 19.20 -57.86 -28.41
N VAL A 212 20.22 -58.26 -27.63
CA VAL A 212 20.90 -59.57 -27.42
C VAL A 212 21.89 -59.36 -26.23
N GLU A 213 21.91 -60.16 -25.14
CA GLU A 213 22.93 -61.20 -24.78
C GLU A 213 24.38 -60.64 -24.65
N THR A 214 25.23 -60.76 -23.61
CA THR A 214 25.45 -61.69 -22.49
C THR A 214 26.50 -61.08 -21.52
N SER A 215 26.50 -61.52 -20.24
CA SER A 215 27.43 -61.18 -19.12
C SER A 215 28.87 -61.78 -19.28
N PRO A 216 29.84 -61.73 -18.31
CA PRO A 216 29.86 -61.15 -16.94
C PRO A 216 31.15 -60.41 -16.49
N VAL A 217 31.10 -59.94 -15.22
CA VAL A 217 32.06 -59.20 -14.35
C VAL A 217 33.33 -60.02 -13.99
N PRO A 218 34.47 -59.39 -13.61
CA PRO A 218 34.91 -59.30 -12.19
C PRO A 218 35.60 -57.96 -11.81
N SER A 219 35.18 -57.26 -10.74
CA SER A 219 35.77 -57.21 -9.37
C SER A 219 37.07 -56.38 -9.19
N ALA A 220 37.04 -55.50 -8.15
CA ALA A 220 37.95 -54.39 -7.79
C ALA A 220 39.39 -54.78 -7.32
N PRO A 221 40.30 -53.82 -6.99
CA PRO A 221 40.29 -53.09 -5.70
C PRO A 221 40.82 -51.61 -5.78
N PRO A 222 40.90 -50.86 -4.65
CA PRO A 222 41.09 -49.40 -4.62
C PRO A 222 42.57 -49.01 -4.52
N VAL A 223 42.91 -47.75 -4.84
CA VAL A 223 44.22 -47.18 -4.50
C VAL A 223 44.03 -45.78 -3.89
N ASP A 224 44.72 -45.62 -2.77
CA ASP A 224 44.71 -44.52 -1.82
C ASP A 224 45.37 -43.22 -2.32
N TYR A 225 45.09 -42.19 -1.53
CA TYR A 225 45.59 -40.82 -1.49
C TYR A 225 47.12 -40.67 -1.52
N GLU A 226 47.59 -39.66 -2.25
CA GLU A 226 48.57 -38.64 -1.80
C GLU A 226 48.32 -37.31 -2.54
#